data_AF-A0A499VJN9-F1
#
_entry.id   AF-A0A499VJN9-F1
#
_cell.length_a   1.000
_cell.length_b   1.000
_cell.length_c   1.000
_cell.angle_alpha   90.00
_cell.angle_beta   90.00
_cell.angle_gamma   90.00
#
_symmetry.space_group_name_H-M   'P 1'
#
loop_
_entity.id
_entity.type
_entity.pdbx_description
1 polymer ?
#
loop_
_entity_poly.entity_id
_entity_poly.type
_entity_poly.pdbx_seq_one_letter_code
_entity_poly.pdbx_strand_id
1 'polypeptide(L)'
;MLDAFLLRSLAVNGYAPSFSNCAKCGMPGPNRFFSVAAGGSVCVDCRVPGSVVPSAQALVLLGALLTGDWETADACEPRYVREGSGLVSAYLHWHLERGLRSLRYVEK
;
A
#
# COMPACT_ATOMS: atom_id res chain seq x y z
N MET A 1 -2.06 7.04 -11.55
CA MET A 1 -2.57 5.92 -12.40
C MET A 1 -1.75 4.64 -12.28
N LEU A 2 -0.40 4.68 -12.37
CA LEU A 2 0.44 3.48 -12.25
C LEU A 2 0.20 2.71 -10.95
N ASP A 3 0.19 3.39 -9.80
CA ASP A 3 0.01 2.75 -8.50
C ASP A 3 -1.33 2.01 -8.38
N ALA A 4 -2.42 2.58 -8.90
CA ALA A 4 -3.71 1.91 -8.95
C ALA A 4 -3.65 0.63 -9.78
N PHE A 5 -2.97 0.66 -10.93
CA PHE A 5 -2.78 -0.51 -11.78
C PHE A 5 -1.97 -1.60 -11.05
N LEU A 6 -0.87 -1.23 -10.39
CA LEU A 6 -0.02 -2.18 -9.66
C LEU A 6 -0.76 -2.81 -8.48
N LEU A 7 -1.46 -2.00 -7.67
CA LEU A 7 -2.26 -2.47 -6.54
C LEU A 7 -3.35 -3.43 -6.97
N ARG A 8 -4.12 -3.09 -8.02
CA ARG A 8 -5.18 -3.95 -8.53
C ARG A 8 -4.63 -5.21 -9.20
N SER A 9 -3.49 -5.12 -9.89
CA SER A 9 -2.83 -6.30 -10.45
C SER A 9 -2.39 -7.26 -9.35
N LEU A 10 -1.80 -6.75 -8.26
CA LEU A 10 -1.46 -7.56 -7.09
C LEU A 10 -2.71 -8.19 -6.47
N ALA A 11 -3.79 -7.42 -6.31
CA ALA A 11 -5.05 -7.91 -5.76
C ALA A 11 -5.67 -9.04 -6.59
N VAL A 12 -5.71 -8.91 -7.92
CA VAL A 12 -6.18 -9.95 -8.84
C VAL A 12 -5.34 -11.23 -8.73
N ASN A 13 -4.05 -11.12 -8.39
CA ASN A 13 -3.17 -12.25 -8.17
C ASN A 13 -3.21 -12.81 -6.73
N GLY A 14 -4.16 -12.36 -5.89
CA GLY A 14 -4.34 -12.85 -4.53
C GLY A 14 -3.50 -12.15 -3.46
N TYR A 15 -2.80 -11.08 -3.81
CA TYR A 15 -1.92 -10.32 -2.90
C TYR A 15 -2.51 -8.96 -2.49
N ALA A 16 -3.84 -8.86 -2.40
CA ALA A 16 -4.52 -7.62 -2.06
C ALA A 16 -4.05 -7.08 -0.69
N PRO A 17 -3.39 -5.92 -0.62
CA PRO A 17 -2.94 -5.35 0.64
C PRO A 17 -4.11 -4.80 1.46
N SER A 18 -4.03 -4.92 2.78
CA SER A 18 -4.94 -4.20 3.67
C SER A 18 -4.41 -2.78 3.96
N PHE A 19 -5.29 -1.78 3.84
CA PHE A 19 -4.96 -0.38 4.17
C PHE A 19 -5.70 0.17 5.38
N SER A 20 -6.53 -0.65 6.04
CA SER A 20 -7.32 -0.23 7.19
C SER A 20 -7.31 -1.29 8.30
N ASN A 21 -7.88 -2.46 8.03
CA ASN A 21 -7.99 -3.56 8.99
C ASN A 21 -6.63 -4.26 9.16
N CYS A 22 -6.42 -4.89 10.31
CA CYS A 22 -5.19 -5.62 10.54
C CYS A 22 -5.12 -6.83 9.59
N ALA A 23 -4.12 -6.88 8.72
CA ALA A 23 -3.91 -7.95 7.75
C ALA A 23 -3.68 -9.32 8.41
N LYS A 24 -3.29 -9.35 9.69
CA LYS A 24 -3.01 -10.58 10.44
C LYS A 24 -4.21 -11.09 11.24
N CYS A 25 -4.88 -10.23 12.00
CA CYS A 25 -5.96 -10.64 12.92
C CYS A 25 -7.35 -10.09 12.56
N GLY A 26 -7.46 -9.25 11.53
CA GLY A 26 -8.73 -8.66 11.10
C GLY A 26 -9.25 -7.51 11.97
N MET A 27 -8.53 -7.10 13.02
CA MET A 27 -8.92 -5.97 13.88
C MET A 27 -9.26 -4.73 13.03
N PRO A 28 -10.47 -4.17 13.14
CA PRO A 28 -10.87 -2.99 12.38
C PRO A 28 -9.93 -1.81 12.59
N GLY A 29 -9.72 -1.02 11.54
CA GLY A 29 -8.84 0.15 11.56
C GLY A 29 -9.41 1.38 12.30
N PRO A 30 -8.66 2.50 12.29
CA PRO A 30 -7.41 2.70 11.54
C PRO A 30 -6.20 2.05 12.23
N ASN A 31 -5.51 1.15 11.52
CA ASN A 31 -4.25 0.58 11.96
C ASN A 31 -3.08 1.38 11.37
N ARG A 32 -2.18 1.86 12.23
CA ARG A 32 -1.13 2.84 11.86
C ARG A 32 0.20 2.23 11.37
N PHE A 33 0.39 0.93 11.50
CA PHE A 33 1.62 0.26 11.05
C PHE A 33 1.36 -0.42 9.72
N PHE A 34 2.35 -0.38 8.82
CA PHE A 34 2.30 -1.08 7.55
C PHE A 34 3.49 -2.03 7.42
N SER A 35 3.22 -3.28 7.05
CA SER A 35 4.23 -4.30 6.83
C SER A 35 4.00 -5.00 5.51
N VAL A 36 5.01 -4.94 4.63
CA VAL A 36 4.98 -5.66 3.35
C VAL A 36 4.93 -7.17 3.54
N ALA A 37 5.61 -7.68 4.58
CA ALA A 37 5.64 -9.11 4.90
C ALA A 37 4.33 -9.61 5.52
N ALA A 38 3.59 -8.75 6.22
CA ALA A 38 2.33 -9.12 6.86
C ALA A 38 1.08 -8.87 5.99
N GLY A 39 1.25 -8.39 4.75
CA GLY A 39 0.13 -8.14 3.83
C GLY A 39 -0.54 -6.77 3.98
N GLY A 40 0.14 -5.80 4.61
CA GLY A 40 -0.32 -4.41 4.69
C GLY A 40 -0.44 -3.90 6.12
N SER A 41 -1.56 -3.24 6.43
CA SER A 41 -1.78 -2.56 7.70
C SER A 41 -1.91 -3.55 8.85
N VAL A 42 -1.27 -3.30 9.98
CA VAL A 42 -1.29 -4.18 11.15
C VAL A 42 -1.50 -3.41 12.45
N CYS A 43 -2.19 -4.02 13.41
CA CYS A 43 -2.38 -3.44 14.75
C CYS A 43 -1.08 -3.49 15.56
N VAL A 44 -1.09 -2.84 16.72
CA VAL A 44 0.08 -2.79 17.63
C VAL A 44 0.54 -4.18 18.06
N ASP A 45 -0.39 -5.09 18.34
CA ASP A 45 -0.10 -6.45 18.82
C ASP A 45 0.41 -7.36 17.69
N CYS A 46 0.01 -7.08 16.45
CA CYS A 46 0.41 -7.85 15.27
C CYS A 46 1.62 -7.26 14.54
N ARG A 47 2.14 -6.11 15.00
CA ARG A 47 3.28 -5.43 14.37
C ARG A 47 4.50 -6.34 14.37
N VAL A 48 5.16 -6.41 13.21
CA VAL A 48 6.40 -7.16 13.02
C VAL A 48 7.61 -6.23 12.85
N PRO A 49 8.84 -6.68 13.15
CA PRO A 49 10.04 -5.93 12.80
C PRO A 49 10.05 -5.53 11.31
N GLY A 50 10.54 -4.32 11.01
CA GLY A 50 10.50 -3.77 9.65
C GLY A 50 9.16 -3.13 9.25
N SER A 51 8.14 -3.17 10.11
CA SER A 51 6.91 -2.38 9.88
C SER A 51 7.23 -0.88 9.94
N VAL A 52 6.75 -0.14 8.95
CA VAL A 52 6.84 1.32 8.88
C VAL A 52 5.57 1.96 9.44
N VAL A 53 5.60 3.28 9.65
CA VAL A 53 4.45 4.08 10.09
C VAL A 53 4.16 5.11 9.00
N PRO A 54 3.33 4.76 8.00
CA PRO A 54 2.92 5.71 6.97
C PRO A 54 2.05 6.83 7.55
N SER A 55 1.93 7.93 6.82
CA SER A 55 0.85 8.88 7.07
C SER A 55 -0.52 8.23 6.87
N ALA A 56 -1.50 8.67 7.66
CA ALA A 56 -2.89 8.20 7.52
C ALA A 56 -3.44 8.53 6.12
N GLN A 57 -3.07 9.69 5.57
CA GLN A 57 -3.48 10.13 4.24
C GLN A 57 -2.90 9.25 3.12
N ALA A 58 -1.66 8.76 3.26
CA ALA A 58 -1.12 7.79 2.31
C ALA A 58 -1.90 6.47 2.34
N LEU A 59 -2.29 5.96 3.52
CA LEU A 59 -3.13 4.75 3.61
C LEU A 59 -4.52 4.96 3.00
N VAL A 60 -5.14 6.13 3.22
CA VAL A 60 -6.41 6.52 2.60
C VAL A 60 -6.27 6.53 1.08
N LEU A 61 -5.24 7.19 0.54
CA LEU A 61 -4.95 7.21 -0.90
C LEU A 61 -4.81 5.80 -1.46
N LEU A 62 -4.01 4.94 -0.83
CA LEU A 62 -3.77 3.58 -1.31
C LEU A 62 -5.05 2.73 -1.30
N GLY A 63 -5.89 2.90 -0.27
CA GLY A 63 -7.24 2.32 -0.23
C GLY A 63 -8.10 2.77 -1.40
N ALA A 64 -8.15 4.08 -1.66
CA ALA A 64 -8.91 4.68 -2.75
C ALA A 64 -8.44 4.19 -4.14
N LEU A 65 -7.12 4.12 -4.35
CA LEU A 65 -6.53 3.59 -5.59
C LEU A 65 -6.87 2.10 -5.78
N LEU A 66 -6.86 1.30 -4.71
CA LEU A 66 -7.22 -0.12 -4.76
C LEU A 66 -8.70 -0.31 -5.14
N THR A 67 -9.62 0.44 -4.54
CA THR A 67 -11.07 0.30 -4.75
C THR A 67 -11.60 1.05 -5.98
N GLY A 68 -10.85 2.01 -6.51
CA GLY A 68 -11.30 2.85 -7.62
C GLY A 68 -12.11 4.08 -7.22
N ASP A 69 -11.96 4.52 -5.98
CA ASP A 69 -12.45 5.81 -5.51
C ASP A 69 -11.53 6.93 -6.01
N TRP A 70 -11.80 7.44 -7.22
CA TRP A 70 -11.00 8.48 -7.84
C TRP A 70 -11.22 9.86 -7.22
N GLU A 71 -12.38 10.12 -6.61
CA GLU A 71 -12.66 11.39 -5.93
C GLU A 71 -11.70 11.58 -4.75
N THR A 72 -11.58 10.56 -3.90
CA THR A 72 -10.62 10.58 -2.78
C THR A 72 -9.17 10.61 -3.28
N ALA A 73 -8.86 9.85 -4.34
CA ALA A 73 -7.49 9.78 -4.86
C ALA A 73 -7.03 11.11 -5.47
N ASP A 74 -7.88 11.80 -6.23
CA ASP A 74 -7.56 13.06 -6.90
C ASP A 74 -7.48 14.23 -5.91
N ALA A 75 -8.16 14.14 -4.76
CA ALA A 75 -8.10 15.13 -3.69
C ALA A 75 -6.81 15.05 -2.84
N CYS A 76 -5.98 14.00 -3.00
CA CYS A 76 -4.81 13.79 -2.15
C CYS A 76 -3.64 14.72 -2.50
N GLU A 77 -2.96 15.22 -1.46
CA GLU A 77 -1.79 16.07 -1.66
C GLU A 77 -0.60 15.31 -2.29
N PRO A 78 0.23 15.97 -3.13
CA PRO A 78 1.36 15.34 -3.81
C PRO A 78 2.38 14.65 -2.90
N ARG A 79 2.50 15.07 -1.63
CA ARG A 79 3.38 14.42 -0.65
C ARG A 79 2.94 13.00 -0.30
N TYR A 80 1.63 12.77 -0.18
CA TYR A 80 1.07 11.47 0.16
C TYR A 80 1.06 10.53 -1.04
N VAL A 81 0.97 11.10 -2.25
CA VAL A 81 1.18 10.37 -3.50
C VAL A 81 2.59 9.78 -3.54
N ARG A 82 3.64 10.61 -3.29
CA ARG A 82 5.03 10.12 -3.28
C ARG A 82 5.30 9.05 -2.23
N GLU A 83 4.78 9.25 -1.02
CA GLU A 83 4.87 8.25 0.05
C GLU A 83 4.16 6.94 -0.35
N GLY A 84 2.94 7.05 -0.89
CA GLY A 84 2.14 5.94 -1.39
C GLY A 84 2.87 5.13 -2.46
N SER A 85 3.42 5.79 -3.50
CA SER A 85 4.20 5.12 -4.55
C SER A 85 5.39 4.35 -3.97
N GLY A 86 6.09 4.91 -2.98
CA GLY A 86 7.17 4.20 -2.28
C GLY A 86 6.69 2.93 -1.57
N LEU A 87 5.51 2.96 -0.95
CA LEU A 87 4.90 1.78 -0.31
C LEU A 87 4.46 0.74 -1.33
N VAL A 88 3.87 1.15 -2.46
CA VAL A 88 3.48 0.23 -3.56
C VAL A 88 4.71 -0.46 -4.13
N SER A 89 5.77 0.29 -4.44
CA SER A 89 7.01 -0.26 -4.98
C SER A 89 7.67 -1.22 -3.99
N ALA A 90 7.72 -0.90 -2.69
CA ALA A 90 8.22 -1.82 -1.66
C ALA A 90 7.38 -3.10 -1.55
N TYR A 91 6.05 -2.98 -1.58
CA TYR A 91 5.12 -4.11 -1.48
C TYR A 91 5.19 -5.03 -2.71
N LEU A 92 5.32 -4.45 -3.90
CA LEU A 92 5.53 -5.17 -5.15
C LEU A 92 6.87 -5.90 -5.17
N HIS A 93 7.95 -5.24 -4.75
CA HIS A 93 9.28 -5.85 -4.67
C HIS A 93 9.32 -7.04 -3.73
N TRP A 94 8.62 -6.95 -2.59
CA TRP A 94 8.47 -8.06 -1.66
C TRP A 94 7.84 -9.28 -2.34
N HIS A 95 6.70 -9.11 -3.03
CA HIS A 95 5.97 -10.22 -3.64
C HIS A 95 6.63 -10.81 -4.88
N LEU A 96 7.35 -10.00 -5.66
CA LEU A 96 8.06 -10.49 -6.84
C LEU A 96 9.43 -11.10 -6.52
N GLU A 97 9.90 -10.96 -5.27
CA GLU A 97 11.24 -11.29 -4.79
C GLU A 97 12.38 -10.63 -5.61
N ARG A 98 12.03 -9.71 -6.50
CA ARG A 98 12.94 -8.99 -7.39
C ARG A 98 12.35 -7.65 -7.82
N GLY A 99 13.24 -6.69 -8.07
CA GLY A 99 12.85 -5.39 -8.61
C GLY A 99 12.47 -5.44 -10.08
N LEU A 100 11.36 -4.79 -10.46
CA LEU A 100 11.05 -4.54 -11.87
C LEU A 100 11.97 -3.45 -12.43
N ARG A 101 12.88 -3.83 -13.32
CA ARG A 101 13.82 -2.89 -13.96
C ARG A 101 13.11 -1.80 -14.76
N SER A 102 11.93 -2.11 -15.31
CA SER A 102 11.12 -1.19 -16.10
C SER A 102 10.51 -0.04 -15.29
N LEU A 103 10.29 -0.20 -13.99
CA LEU A 103 9.66 0.84 -13.14
C LEU A 103 10.43 2.17 -13.19
N ARG A 104 11.77 2.10 -13.27
CA ARG A 104 12.66 3.27 -13.35
C ARG A 104 12.39 4.19 -14.54
N TYR A 105 11.71 3.68 -15.58
CA TYR A 105 11.38 4.45 -16.77
C TYR A 105 9.98 5.09 -16.70
N VAL A 106 9.15 4.69 -15.73
CA VAL A 106 7.74 5.11 -15.60
C VAL A 106 7.51 5.97 -14.35
N GLU A 107 8.30 5.81 -13.29
CA GLU A 107 8.20 6.60 -12.03
C GLU A 107 8.77 8.04 -12.13
N LYS A 108 8.74 8.69 -13.31
CA LYS A 108 9.23 10.07 -13.51
C LYS A 108 8.15 11.13 -13.46
#